data_AF-A0A0N0K202-F1
#
_entry.id   AF-A0A0N0K202-F1
#
_cell.length_a   1.000
_cell.length_b   1.000
_cell.length_c   1.000
_cell.angle_alpha   90.00
_cell.angle_beta   90.00
_cell.angle_gamma   90.00
#
_symmetry.space_group_name_H-M   'P 1'
#
loop_
_entity.id
_entity.type
_entity.pdbx_description
1 polymer ?
#
loop_
_entity_poly.entity_id
_entity_poly.type
_entity_poly.pdbx_seq_one_letter_code
_entity_poly.pdbx_strand_id
1 'polypeptide(L)'
;MAALSKLHDELADDSQLYASDSLQDQRDAVAHALLAVIGYLQAQGFSNMTLAPLMRPVSALNAREQNSRDMMFAERARAGRPSATSADHERMGILAALAEAWLRIHVDEDRTQAQLLAEAARQMKGRWFGDVTRANLKTARDLCMQESSDHPAVSSARLFYSEYLAGAEKFGPMAAFKIMIRMLNDVKLPFGAGEGGISKTPHVSPTDDD
;
A
#
# COMPACT_ATOMS: atom_id res chain seq x y z
N MET A 1 32.53 28.26 -2.10
CA MET A 1 33.34 27.04 -1.85
C MET A 1 32.59 26.01 -1.00
N ALA A 2 31.99 26.38 0.14
CA ALA A 2 31.27 25.43 1.01
C ALA A 2 30.13 24.64 0.33
N ALA A 3 29.32 25.29 -0.53
CA ALA A 3 28.20 24.63 -1.21
C ALA A 3 28.62 23.56 -2.24
N LEU A 4 29.75 23.78 -2.92
CA LEU A 4 30.29 22.81 -3.88
C LEU A 4 30.91 21.60 -3.17
N SER A 5 31.59 21.84 -2.04
CA SER A 5 32.11 20.75 -1.20
C SER A 5 30.97 19.88 -0.67
N LYS A 6 29.91 20.51 -0.16
CA LYS A 6 28.72 19.79 0.32
C LYS A 6 28.08 18.94 -0.78
N LEU A 7 27.92 19.48 -1.99
CA LEU A 7 27.40 18.71 -3.12
C LEU A 7 28.31 17.50 -3.44
N HIS A 8 29.62 17.70 -3.41
CA HIS A 8 30.58 16.63 -3.67
C HIS A 8 30.47 15.49 -2.64
N ASP A 9 30.29 15.83 -1.36
CA ASP A 9 30.10 14.86 -0.29
C ASP A 9 28.77 14.10 -0.46
N GLU A 10 27.66 14.80 -0.71
CA GLU A 10 26.34 14.18 -0.94
C GLU A 10 26.36 13.23 -2.15
N LEU A 11 26.99 13.63 -3.26
CA LEU A 11 27.11 12.77 -4.45
C LEU A 11 28.04 11.56 -4.24
N ALA A 12 29.05 11.69 -3.38
CA ALA A 12 29.92 10.57 -3.04
C ALA A 12 29.17 9.52 -2.21
N ASP A 13 28.35 9.95 -1.26
CA ASP A 13 27.49 9.07 -0.45
C ASP A 13 26.44 8.37 -1.34
N ASP A 14 25.77 9.10 -2.23
CA ASP A 14 24.80 8.54 -3.18
C ASP A 14 25.46 7.54 -4.14
N SER A 15 26.70 7.79 -4.57
CA SER A 15 27.44 6.84 -5.41
C SER A 15 27.74 5.53 -4.68
N GLN A 16 27.96 5.55 -3.36
CA GLN A 16 28.14 4.34 -2.57
C GLN A 16 26.81 3.58 -2.43
N LEU A 17 25.72 4.31 -2.18
CA LEU A 17 24.38 3.73 -2.07
C LEU A 17 23.95 3.09 -3.41
N TYR A 18 24.28 3.71 -4.54
CA TYR A 18 24.03 3.18 -5.87
C TYR A 18 24.82 1.90 -6.17
N ALA A 19 26.00 1.72 -5.58
CA ALA A 19 26.81 0.52 -5.77
C ALA A 19 26.28 -0.70 -4.99
N SER A 20 25.20 -0.57 -4.23
CA SER A 20 24.55 -1.68 -3.54
C SER A 20 23.79 -2.61 -4.50
N ASP A 21 23.54 -3.85 -4.07
CA ASP A 21 22.79 -4.86 -4.84
C ASP A 21 21.25 -4.64 -4.83
N SER A 22 20.76 -3.62 -4.13
CA SER A 22 19.33 -3.32 -4.01
C SER A 22 18.88 -2.36 -5.10
N LEU A 23 17.94 -2.79 -5.94
CA LEU A 23 17.28 -1.91 -6.93
C LEU A 23 16.51 -0.76 -6.27
N GLN A 24 16.11 -0.88 -5.01
CA GLN A 24 15.48 0.21 -4.27
C GLN A 24 16.52 1.28 -3.94
N ASP A 25 17.61 0.87 -3.31
CA ASP A 25 18.71 1.73 -2.88
C ASP A 25 19.35 2.44 -4.09
N GLN A 26 19.46 1.77 -5.23
CA GLN A 26 19.88 2.37 -6.51
C GLN A 26 18.93 3.48 -6.98
N ARG A 27 17.61 3.31 -6.84
CA ARG A 27 16.62 4.32 -7.22
C ARG A 27 16.64 5.51 -6.26
N ASP A 28 16.73 5.24 -4.96
CA ASP A 28 16.81 6.27 -3.92
C ASP A 28 18.10 7.10 -4.09
N ALA A 29 19.23 6.46 -4.37
CA ALA A 29 20.50 7.14 -4.69
C ALA A 29 20.39 8.07 -5.90
N VAL A 30 19.72 7.63 -6.99
CA VAL A 30 19.50 8.49 -8.16
C VAL A 30 18.59 9.68 -7.84
N ALA A 31 17.53 9.46 -7.07
CA ALA A 31 16.61 10.53 -6.67
C ALA A 31 17.31 11.56 -5.77
N HIS A 32 18.08 11.10 -4.77
CA HIS A 32 18.86 11.95 -3.87
C HIS A 32 19.92 12.75 -4.62
N ALA A 33 20.68 12.13 -5.52
CA ALA A 33 21.72 12.81 -6.30
C ALA A 33 21.14 13.94 -7.16
N LEU A 34 20.00 13.70 -7.81
CA LEU A 34 19.30 14.72 -8.59
C LEU A 34 18.79 15.87 -7.71
N LEU A 35 18.23 15.56 -6.53
CA LEU A 35 17.78 16.58 -5.58
C LEU A 35 18.95 17.42 -5.03
N ALA A 36 20.10 16.80 -4.74
CA ALA A 36 21.31 17.50 -4.30
C ALA A 36 21.80 18.49 -5.37
N VAL A 37 21.87 18.06 -6.65
CA VAL A 37 22.23 18.92 -7.78
C VAL A 37 21.23 20.06 -7.95
N ILE A 38 19.93 19.78 -7.85
CA ILE A 38 18.88 20.79 -7.95
C ILE A 38 19.02 21.82 -6.82
N GLY A 39 19.21 21.38 -5.58
CA GLY A 39 19.42 22.26 -4.43
C GLY A 39 20.65 23.15 -4.59
N TYR A 40 21.75 22.60 -5.10
CA TYR A 40 22.94 23.38 -5.43
C TYR A 40 22.67 24.44 -6.51
N LEU A 41 22.03 24.06 -7.62
CA LEU A 41 21.72 24.98 -8.72
C LEU A 41 20.72 26.08 -8.30
N GLN A 42 19.72 25.76 -7.49
CA GLN A 42 18.83 26.77 -6.89
C GLN A 42 19.62 27.77 -6.04
N ALA A 43 20.57 27.29 -5.23
CA ALA A 43 21.45 28.16 -4.45
C ALA A 43 22.38 29.04 -5.33
N GLN A 44 22.65 28.63 -6.57
CA GLN A 44 23.35 29.45 -7.57
C GLN A 44 22.41 30.40 -8.35
N GLY A 45 21.12 30.44 -8.03
CA GLY A 45 20.15 31.35 -8.63
C GLY A 45 19.45 30.81 -9.90
N PHE A 46 19.54 29.52 -10.18
CA PHE A 46 18.81 28.92 -11.31
C PHE A 46 17.30 28.92 -11.03
N SER A 47 16.52 29.26 -12.06
CA SER A 47 15.06 29.30 -11.95
C SER A 47 14.46 27.89 -11.91
N ASN A 48 13.31 27.74 -11.25
CA ASN A 48 12.58 26.47 -11.21
C ASN A 48 12.20 25.95 -12.62
N MET A 49 12.00 26.84 -13.59
CA MET A 49 11.73 26.44 -14.98
C MET A 49 12.93 25.74 -15.62
N THR A 50 14.15 26.23 -15.34
CA THR A 50 15.40 25.65 -15.85
C THR A 50 15.69 24.29 -15.21
N LEU A 51 15.20 24.08 -13.98
CA LEU A 51 15.40 22.86 -13.21
C LEU A 51 14.30 21.80 -13.42
N ALA A 52 13.19 22.18 -14.06
CA ALA A 52 12.08 21.27 -14.33
C ALA A 52 12.47 19.95 -15.03
N PRO A 53 13.44 19.93 -15.98
CA PRO A 53 13.91 18.67 -16.57
C PRO A 53 14.61 17.76 -15.58
N LEU A 54 15.30 18.30 -14.57
CA LEU A 54 15.97 17.52 -13.51
C LEU A 54 14.98 17.04 -12.45
N MET A 55 13.92 17.81 -12.20
CA MET A 55 12.84 17.41 -11.29
C MET A 55 11.97 16.27 -11.85
N ARG A 56 11.82 16.18 -13.18
CA ARG A 56 10.95 15.17 -13.82
C ARG A 56 11.33 13.73 -13.47
N PRO A 57 12.60 13.30 -13.59
CA PRO A 57 13.02 11.96 -13.20
C PRO A 57 12.76 11.67 -11.71
N VAL A 58 12.99 12.64 -10.82
CA VAL A 58 12.70 12.50 -9.38
C VAL A 58 11.20 12.28 -9.16
N SER A 59 10.35 13.09 -9.79
CA SER A 59 8.90 12.92 -9.73
C SER A 59 8.43 11.60 -10.31
N ALA A 60 9.04 11.11 -11.39
CA ALA A 60 8.71 9.83 -11.99
C ALA A 60 9.11 8.64 -11.12
N LEU A 61 10.28 8.70 -10.48
CA LEU A 61 10.70 7.70 -9.49
C LEU A 61 9.77 7.71 -8.28
N ASN A 62 9.47 8.89 -7.72
CA ASN A 62 8.54 9.01 -6.60
C ASN A 62 7.13 8.51 -6.97
N ALA A 63 6.62 8.84 -8.16
CA ALA A 63 5.34 8.33 -8.63
C ALA A 63 5.34 6.80 -8.79
N ARG A 64 6.45 6.22 -9.24
CA ARG A 64 6.64 4.76 -9.30
C ARG A 64 6.66 4.13 -7.90
N GLU A 65 7.41 4.69 -6.96
CA GLU A 65 7.47 4.21 -5.56
C GLU A 65 6.11 4.32 -4.87
N GLN A 66 5.33 5.33 -5.24
CA GLN A 66 3.99 5.54 -4.73
C GLN A 66 2.92 4.75 -5.49
N ASN A 67 3.27 3.90 -6.48
CA ASN A 67 2.33 3.25 -7.41
C ASN A 67 1.35 4.23 -8.11
N SER A 68 1.67 5.52 -8.11
CA SER A 68 0.91 6.54 -8.83
C SER A 68 1.23 6.39 -10.33
N ARG A 69 0.54 5.46 -10.99
CA ARG A 69 0.49 5.48 -12.45
C ARG A 69 -0.06 6.83 -12.89
N ASP A 70 0.64 7.47 -13.82
CA ASP A 70 0.14 8.63 -14.53
C ASP A 70 -1.29 8.35 -15.01
N MET A 71 -2.25 9.18 -14.59
CA MET A 71 -3.68 8.98 -14.88
C MET A 71 -3.96 8.92 -16.38
N MET A 72 -3.12 9.54 -17.23
CA MET A 72 -3.19 9.46 -18.68
C MET A 72 -3.02 8.01 -19.20
N PHE A 73 -2.33 7.15 -18.45
CA PHE A 73 -2.09 5.75 -18.78
C PHE A 73 -2.80 4.78 -17.81
N ALA A 74 -3.57 5.30 -16.84
CA ALA A 74 -4.25 4.52 -15.81
C ALA A 74 -5.66 4.05 -16.21
N GLU A 75 -6.22 4.54 -17.33
CA GLU A 75 -7.48 4.01 -17.87
C GLU A 75 -7.28 2.61 -18.44
N ARG A 76 -7.28 1.60 -17.56
CA ARG A 76 -7.78 0.29 -17.96
C ARG A 76 -9.30 0.40 -18.00
N ALA A 77 -9.85 0.48 -19.21
CA ALA A 77 -11.27 0.25 -19.45
C ALA A 77 -11.64 -1.16 -18.93
N ARG A 78 -11.99 -1.28 -17.64
CA ARG A 78 -12.60 -2.48 -17.08
C ARG A 78 -14.06 -2.45 -17.52
N ALA A 79 -14.31 -2.92 -18.73
CA ALA A 79 -15.65 -3.14 -19.24
C ALA A 79 -16.44 -4.00 -18.24
N GLY A 80 -17.54 -3.48 -17.69
CA GLY A 80 -18.62 -4.28 -17.12
C GLY A 80 -18.77 -4.36 -15.60
N ARG A 81 -17.96 -3.68 -14.76
CA ARG A 81 -18.19 -3.69 -13.30
C ARG A 81 -18.76 -2.35 -12.82
N PRO A 82 -19.83 -2.33 -11.99
CA PRO A 82 -20.25 -1.11 -11.31
C PRO A 82 -19.06 -0.47 -10.59
N SER A 83 -18.95 0.85 -10.66
CA SER A 83 -17.93 1.62 -9.93
C SER A 83 -17.97 1.20 -8.45
N ALA A 84 -16.83 0.74 -7.92
CA ALA A 84 -16.72 0.41 -6.51
C ALA A 84 -16.96 1.70 -5.70
N THR A 85 -17.82 1.61 -4.69
CA THR A 85 -18.13 2.76 -3.85
C THR A 85 -16.96 3.08 -2.92
N SER A 86 -16.92 4.30 -2.37
CA SER A 86 -15.92 4.66 -1.35
C SER A 86 -15.97 3.70 -0.15
N ALA A 87 -17.15 3.21 0.22
CA ALA A 87 -17.33 2.22 1.28
C ALA A 87 -16.73 0.85 0.91
N ASP A 88 -16.79 0.44 -0.37
CA ASP A 88 -16.15 -0.79 -0.82
C ASP A 88 -14.63 -0.69 -0.72
N HIS A 89 -14.05 0.47 -1.07
CA HIS A 89 -12.62 0.70 -0.94
C HIS A 89 -12.16 0.72 0.52
N GLU A 90 -12.90 1.37 1.41
CA GLU A 90 -12.63 1.36 2.85
C GLU A 90 -12.66 -0.06 3.41
N ARG A 91 -13.71 -0.83 3.09
CA ARG A 91 -13.82 -2.24 3.49
C ARG A 91 -12.63 -3.07 2.99
N MET A 92 -12.22 -2.88 1.74
CA MET A 92 -11.04 -3.56 1.18
C MET A 92 -9.76 -3.16 1.91
N GLY A 93 -9.59 -1.88 2.26
CA GLY A 93 -8.46 -1.41 3.06
C GLY A 93 -8.39 -2.06 4.44
N ILE A 94 -9.51 -2.11 5.15
CA ILE A 94 -9.61 -2.74 6.47
C ILE A 94 -9.30 -4.24 6.39
N LEU A 95 -9.86 -4.95 5.41
CA LEU A 95 -9.57 -6.37 5.19
C LEU A 95 -8.08 -6.61 4.87
N ALA A 96 -7.46 -5.73 4.08
CA ALA A 96 -6.04 -5.81 3.77
C ALA A 96 -5.18 -5.63 5.02
N ALA A 97 -5.49 -4.63 5.85
CA ALA A 97 -4.78 -4.35 7.10
C ALA A 97 -4.86 -5.54 8.08
N LEU A 98 -6.05 -6.11 8.28
CA LEU A 98 -6.23 -7.26 9.16
C LEU A 98 -5.56 -8.52 8.61
N ALA A 99 -5.60 -8.74 7.29
CA ALA A 99 -4.89 -9.85 6.68
C ALA A 99 -3.37 -9.71 6.86
N GLU A 100 -2.82 -8.51 6.70
CA GLU A 100 -1.40 -8.24 6.94
C GLU A 100 -1.03 -8.41 8.42
N ALA A 101 -1.88 -7.93 9.34
CA ALA A 101 -1.71 -8.16 10.78
C ALA A 101 -1.65 -9.65 11.11
N TRP A 102 -2.58 -10.45 10.57
CA TRP A 102 -2.60 -11.90 10.78
C TRP A 102 -1.34 -12.60 10.26
N LEU A 103 -0.88 -12.23 9.06
CA LEU A 103 0.34 -12.78 8.48
C LEU A 103 1.57 -12.45 9.33
N ARG A 104 1.66 -11.24 9.88
CA ARG A 104 2.77 -10.88 10.78
C ARG A 104 2.75 -11.63 12.10
N ILE A 105 1.58 -11.93 12.66
CA ILE A 105 1.47 -12.72 13.89
C ILE A 105 2.04 -14.13 13.69
N HIS A 106 1.87 -14.70 12.50
CA HIS A 106 2.21 -16.09 12.18
C HIS A 106 3.34 -16.20 11.16
N VAL A 107 4.24 -15.21 11.13
CA VAL A 107 5.33 -15.13 10.14
C VAL A 107 6.32 -16.30 10.25
N ASP A 108 6.49 -16.84 11.46
CA ASP A 108 7.41 -17.94 11.76
C ASP A 108 6.74 -19.33 11.67
N GLU A 109 5.46 -19.40 11.26
CA GLU A 109 4.80 -20.69 11.04
C GLU A 109 5.23 -21.31 9.70
N ASP A 110 5.52 -22.62 9.69
CA ASP A 110 5.81 -23.39 8.47
C ASP A 110 4.51 -23.68 7.69
N ARG A 111 3.84 -22.60 7.26
CA ARG A 111 2.56 -22.63 6.58
C ARG A 111 2.56 -21.66 5.42
N THR A 112 1.91 -22.06 4.33
CA THR A 112 1.77 -21.19 3.17
C THR A 112 0.92 -19.98 3.52
N GLN A 113 1.23 -18.84 2.90
CA GLN A 113 0.42 -17.62 3.01
C GLN A 113 -1.07 -17.88 2.67
N ALA A 114 -1.35 -18.79 1.74
CA ALA A 114 -2.71 -19.21 1.41
C ALA A 114 -3.44 -19.86 2.59
N GLN A 115 -2.75 -20.70 3.37
CA GLN A 115 -3.30 -21.33 4.58
C GLN A 115 -3.51 -20.31 5.69
N LEU A 116 -2.56 -19.39 5.89
CA LEU A 116 -2.67 -18.32 6.89
C LEU A 116 -3.83 -17.37 6.58
N LEU A 117 -3.99 -16.96 5.31
CA LEU A 117 -5.12 -16.13 4.89
C LEU A 117 -6.46 -16.85 5.00
N ALA A 118 -6.50 -18.16 4.72
CA ALA A 118 -7.72 -18.95 4.93
C ALA A 118 -8.11 -19.00 6.41
N GLU A 119 -7.14 -19.06 7.32
CA GLU A 119 -7.40 -19.00 8.75
C GLU A 119 -7.80 -17.60 9.22
N ALA A 120 -7.12 -16.55 8.75
CA ALA A 120 -7.50 -15.17 9.02
C ALA A 120 -8.99 -14.92 8.69
N ALA A 121 -9.43 -15.39 7.52
CA ALA A 121 -10.83 -15.31 7.09
C ALA A 121 -11.79 -16.02 8.06
N ARG A 122 -11.38 -17.15 8.66
CA ARG A 122 -12.18 -17.86 9.67
C ARG A 122 -12.28 -17.10 10.99
N GLN A 123 -11.32 -16.24 11.32
CA GLN A 123 -11.36 -15.42 12.53
C GLN A 123 -12.24 -14.17 12.35
N MET A 124 -12.31 -13.63 11.13
CA MET A 124 -13.07 -12.44 10.77
C MET A 124 -14.56 -12.74 10.62
N LYS A 125 -15.22 -13.06 11.74
CA LYS A 125 -16.67 -13.33 11.79
C LYS A 125 -17.44 -12.13 12.33
N GLY A 126 -18.71 -12.07 11.96
CA GLY A 126 -19.69 -11.12 12.50
C GLY A 126 -20.38 -10.30 11.41
N ARG A 127 -21.35 -9.48 11.81
CA ARG A 127 -22.25 -8.76 10.90
C ARG A 127 -21.49 -7.88 9.91
N TRP A 128 -20.43 -7.21 10.35
CA TRP A 128 -19.66 -6.31 9.49
C TRP A 128 -18.91 -7.09 8.39
N PHE A 129 -18.27 -8.20 8.79
CA PHE A 129 -17.45 -9.02 7.90
C PHE A 129 -18.27 -9.86 6.91
N GLY A 130 -19.45 -10.36 7.30
CA GLY A 130 -20.23 -11.28 6.48
C GLY A 130 -19.41 -12.54 6.12
N ASP A 131 -19.51 -12.99 4.87
CA ASP A 131 -18.76 -14.15 4.37
C ASP A 131 -17.40 -13.74 3.77
N VAL A 132 -16.43 -13.46 4.65
CA VAL A 132 -15.05 -13.23 4.21
C VAL A 132 -14.40 -14.55 3.83
N THR A 133 -13.83 -14.61 2.64
CA THR A 133 -13.05 -15.75 2.16
C THR A 133 -11.56 -15.40 2.02
N ARG A 134 -10.71 -16.43 1.90
CA ARG A 134 -9.30 -16.29 1.52
C ARG A 134 -9.14 -15.42 0.26
N ALA A 135 -10.02 -15.60 -0.72
CA ALA A 135 -9.97 -14.86 -1.98
C ALA A 135 -10.20 -13.36 -1.75
N ASN A 136 -11.17 -13.00 -0.89
CA ASN A 136 -11.41 -11.60 -0.54
C ASN A 136 -10.19 -10.95 0.11
N LEU A 137 -9.56 -11.64 1.07
CA LEU A 137 -8.35 -11.13 1.74
C LEU A 137 -7.17 -11.01 0.79
N LYS A 138 -6.98 -11.98 -0.12
CA LYS A 138 -5.95 -11.89 -1.15
C LYS A 138 -6.19 -10.68 -2.06
N THR A 139 -7.41 -10.52 -2.60
CA THR A 139 -7.76 -9.40 -3.47
C THR A 139 -7.60 -8.05 -2.76
N ALA A 140 -7.97 -7.96 -1.47
CA ALA A 140 -7.79 -6.77 -0.66
C ALA A 140 -6.31 -6.38 -0.51
N ARG A 141 -5.45 -7.36 -0.22
CA ARG A 141 -4.00 -7.14 -0.14
C ARG A 141 -3.41 -6.77 -1.49
N ASP A 142 -3.74 -7.52 -2.55
CA ASP A 142 -3.25 -7.29 -3.90
C ASP A 142 -3.64 -5.88 -4.37
N LEU A 143 -4.87 -5.42 -4.09
CA LEU A 143 -5.31 -4.05 -4.35
C LEU A 143 -4.40 -3.04 -3.62
N CYS A 144 -4.22 -3.18 -2.30
CA CYS A 144 -3.44 -2.21 -1.54
C CYS A 144 -1.94 -2.21 -1.88
N MET A 145 -1.42 -3.32 -2.42
CA MET A 145 -0.03 -3.42 -2.90
C MET A 145 0.17 -2.84 -4.30
N GLN A 146 -0.88 -2.81 -5.13
CA GLN A 146 -0.81 -2.37 -6.53
C GLN A 146 -1.25 -0.91 -6.72
N GLU A 147 -2.13 -0.42 -5.86
CA GLU A 147 -2.68 0.93 -5.94
C GLU A 147 -1.79 1.97 -5.27
N SER A 148 -2.05 3.23 -5.59
CA SER A 148 -1.26 4.34 -5.12
C SER A 148 -1.49 4.69 -3.66
N SER A 149 -0.53 5.40 -3.05
CA SER A 149 -0.59 5.74 -1.63
C SER A 149 -1.79 6.60 -1.19
N ASP A 150 -2.36 7.36 -2.12
CA ASP A 150 -3.54 8.21 -1.98
C ASP A 150 -4.85 7.48 -2.30
N HIS A 151 -4.80 6.26 -2.84
CA HIS A 151 -5.98 5.47 -3.13
C HIS A 151 -6.77 5.19 -1.81
N PRO A 152 -8.11 5.36 -1.77
CA PRO A 152 -8.89 5.27 -0.54
C PRO A 152 -8.72 3.95 0.23
N ALA A 153 -8.56 2.83 -0.48
CA ALA A 153 -8.28 1.54 0.15
C ALA A 153 -6.90 1.49 0.81
N VAL A 154 -5.88 2.11 0.21
CA VAL A 154 -4.51 2.15 0.76
C VAL A 154 -4.45 3.05 1.98
N SER A 155 -5.09 4.23 1.91
CA SER A 155 -5.24 5.14 3.04
C SER A 155 -5.94 4.47 4.22
N SER A 156 -7.06 3.76 3.96
CA SER A 156 -7.79 3.02 4.99
C SER A 156 -6.96 1.87 5.57
N ALA A 157 -6.25 1.12 4.71
CA ALA A 157 -5.36 0.05 5.18
C ALA A 157 -4.27 0.57 6.11
N ARG A 158 -3.64 1.70 5.78
CA ARG A 158 -2.62 2.33 6.62
C ARG A 158 -3.17 2.78 7.98
N LEU A 159 -4.35 3.40 7.99
CA LEU A 159 -5.01 3.83 9.22
C LEU A 159 -5.31 2.66 10.15
N PHE A 160 -5.99 1.63 9.65
CA PHE A 160 -6.34 0.47 10.48
C PHE A 160 -5.12 -0.36 10.86
N TYR A 161 -4.09 -0.39 10.02
CA TYR A 161 -2.84 -1.05 10.36
C TYR A 161 -2.06 -0.31 11.46
N SER A 162 -2.07 1.02 11.46
CA SER A 162 -1.44 1.79 12.54
C SER A 162 -2.19 1.63 13.87
N GLU A 163 -3.53 1.60 13.84
CA GLU A 163 -4.35 1.27 15.01
C GLU A 163 -4.06 -0.15 15.53
N TYR A 164 -3.91 -1.13 14.63
CA TYR A 164 -3.48 -2.48 14.99
C TYR A 164 -2.14 -2.45 15.73
N LEU A 165 -1.13 -1.76 15.19
CA LEU A 165 0.20 -1.70 15.80
C LEU A 165 0.14 -1.06 17.20
N ALA A 166 -0.60 0.04 17.35
CA ALA A 166 -0.79 0.70 18.64
C ALA A 166 -1.50 -0.21 19.66
N GLY A 167 -2.48 -1.02 19.20
CA GLY A 167 -3.13 -2.04 20.02
C GLY A 167 -2.19 -3.20 20.37
N ALA A 168 -1.38 -3.64 19.42
CA ALA A 168 -0.45 -4.76 19.57
C ALA A 168 0.64 -4.44 20.59
N GLU A 169 1.13 -3.20 20.61
CA GLU A 169 2.08 -2.71 21.61
C GLU A 169 1.48 -2.74 23.03
N LYS A 170 0.20 -2.40 23.20
CA LYS A 170 -0.46 -2.31 24.51
C LYS A 170 -0.98 -3.63 25.05
N PHE A 171 -1.55 -4.47 24.18
CA PHE A 171 -2.31 -5.64 24.58
C PHE A 171 -1.74 -6.96 24.04
N GLY A 172 -0.75 -6.89 23.16
CA GLY A 172 -0.20 -8.01 22.43
C GLY A 172 -0.85 -8.20 21.05
N PRO A 173 -0.10 -8.73 20.05
CA PRO A 173 -0.57 -8.83 18.65
C PRO A 173 -1.91 -9.56 18.48
N MET A 174 -2.06 -10.73 19.10
CA MET A 174 -3.28 -11.53 18.99
C MET A 174 -4.49 -10.87 19.67
N ALA A 175 -4.29 -10.21 20.82
CA ALA A 175 -5.35 -9.51 21.52
C ALA A 175 -5.81 -8.28 20.72
N ALA A 176 -4.87 -7.52 20.16
CA ALA A 176 -5.17 -6.38 19.28
C ALA A 176 -6.00 -6.79 18.07
N PHE A 177 -5.62 -7.89 17.40
CA PHE A 177 -6.38 -8.45 16.29
C PHE A 177 -7.84 -8.77 16.66
N LYS A 178 -8.04 -9.44 17.81
CA LYS A 178 -9.39 -9.76 18.32
C LYS A 178 -10.19 -8.52 18.71
N ILE A 179 -9.54 -7.52 19.31
CA ILE A 179 -10.15 -6.23 19.68
C ILE A 179 -10.63 -5.52 18.43
N MET A 180 -9.84 -5.47 17.36
CA MET A 180 -10.25 -4.84 16.10
C MET A 180 -11.44 -5.53 15.45
N ILE A 181 -11.46 -6.87 15.41
CA ILE A 181 -12.62 -7.63 14.90
C ILE A 181 -13.87 -7.30 15.71
N ARG A 182 -13.75 -7.24 17.03
CA ARG A 182 -14.86 -6.86 17.90
C ARG A 182 -15.30 -5.42 17.65
N MET A 183 -14.38 -4.47 17.59
CA MET A 183 -14.65 -3.06 17.33
C MET A 183 -15.41 -2.86 16.02
N LEU A 184 -14.99 -3.53 14.94
CA LEU A 184 -15.66 -3.43 13.63
C LEU A 184 -17.08 -4.01 13.64
N ASN A 185 -17.36 -5.00 14.50
CA ASN A 185 -18.70 -5.54 14.67
C ASN A 185 -19.58 -4.71 15.62
N ASP A 186 -18.98 -4.09 16.64
CA ASP A 186 -19.67 -3.34 17.70
C ASP A 186 -19.93 -1.87 17.28
N VAL A 187 -19.05 -1.27 16.47
CA VAL A 187 -19.13 0.12 16.02
C VAL A 187 -19.95 0.20 14.73
N LYS A 188 -21.03 0.98 14.74
CA LYS A 188 -21.62 1.49 13.50
C LYS A 188 -20.64 2.49 12.89
N LEU A 189 -19.81 2.02 11.97
CA LEU A 189 -18.95 2.92 11.20
C LEU A 189 -19.83 3.90 10.41
N PRO A 190 -19.44 5.19 10.34
CA PRO A 190 -20.33 6.27 9.92
C PRO A 190 -20.78 6.24 8.45
N PHE A 191 -20.30 5.31 7.62
CA PHE A 191 -20.63 5.27 6.20
C PHE A 191 -20.84 3.84 5.69
N GLY A 192 -22.10 3.45 5.42
CA GLY A 192 -22.51 2.35 4.53
C GLY A 192 -22.06 0.90 4.85
N ALA A 193 -21.07 0.71 5.72
CA ALA A 193 -20.46 -0.56 6.04
C ALA A 193 -21.26 -1.29 7.13
N GLY A 194 -22.49 -1.68 6.79
CA GLY A 194 -23.37 -2.38 7.75
C GLY A 194 -24.47 -3.25 7.16
N GLU A 195 -24.74 -3.18 5.85
CA GLU A 195 -25.87 -3.90 5.24
C GLU A 195 -25.59 -4.58 3.90
N GLY A 196 -24.39 -4.43 3.32
CA GLY A 196 -24.02 -5.11 2.08
C GLY A 196 -23.10 -6.29 2.35
N GLY A 197 -23.63 -7.52 2.32
CA GLY A 197 -22.81 -8.70 2.07
C GLY A 197 -22.01 -8.50 0.78
N ILE A 198 -20.85 -9.17 0.65
CA ILE A 198 -20.11 -9.17 -0.61
C ILE A 198 -21.04 -9.75 -1.67
N SER A 199 -21.63 -8.88 -2.50
CA SER A 199 -22.42 -9.29 -3.65
C SER A 199 -21.49 -10.05 -4.59
N LYS A 200 -21.55 -11.38 -4.45
CA LYS A 200 -21.16 -12.44 -5.38
C LYS A 200 -19.87 -12.19 -6.15
N THR A 201 -18.76 -12.77 -5.69
CA THR A 201 -17.75 -13.30 -6.63
C THR A 201 -18.36 -14.51 -7.36
N PRO A 202 -18.58 -14.47 -8.70
CA PRO A 202 -18.92 -15.67 -9.44
C PRO A 202 -17.67 -16.56 -9.58
N HIS A 203 -17.93 -17.87 -9.67
CA HIS A 203 -16.96 -18.93 -9.88
C HIS A 203 -15.97 -18.62 -11.02
N VAL A 204 -14.67 -18.77 -10.76
CA VAL A 204 -13.70 -19.06 -11.81
C VAL A 204 -13.54 -20.57 -11.81
N SER A 205 -14.37 -21.26 -12.59
CA SER A 205 -14.02 -22.61 -13.04
C SER A 205 -13.24 -22.45 -14.35
N PRO A 206 -12.06 -23.09 -14.48
CA PRO A 206 -11.45 -23.27 -15.78
C PRO A 206 -12.25 -24.37 -16.48
N THR A 207 -13.01 -24.01 -17.49
CA THR A 207 -13.46 -24.99 -18.48
C THR A 207 -12.87 -24.56 -19.79
N ASP A 208 -11.92 -25.37 -20.22
CA ASP A 208 -11.74 -25.87 -21.59
C ASP A 208 -12.84 -25.43 -22.56
N ASP A 209 -12.44 -24.93 -23.73
CA ASP A 209 -12.75 -25.56 -25.02
C ASP A 209 -12.12 -24.76 -26.17
N ASP A 210 -11.38 -25.50 -27.01
CA ASP A 210 -11.23 -25.41 -28.47
C ASP A 210 -11.26 -24.04 -29.20
#